data_AF-A0A9D5QPE2-F1
#
_entry.id   AF-A0A9D5QPE2-F1
#
_cell.length_a   1.000
_cell.length_b   1.000
_cell.length_c   1.000
_cell.angle_alpha   90.00
_cell.angle_beta   90.00
_cell.angle_gamma   90.00
#
_symmetry.space_group_name_H-M   'P 1'
#
loop_
_entity.id
_entity.type
_entity.pdbx_description
1 polymer ?
#
loop_
_entity_poly.entity_id
_entity_poly.type
_entity_poly.pdbx_seq_one_letter_code
_entity_poly.pdbx_strand_id
1 'polypeptide(L)'
;MGNSEILKMHLNTFEKLLNKNPILEEYLDKATSVLDRQEEAGVISYVWTDAKFPERFLIIGNDCPPIIHLKGNIGLLNEVDAVAVIGSRAADNEGNEAAYKLGRRYA
;
A
#
# COMPACT_ATOMS: atom_id res chain seq x y z
N MET A 1 -2.78 -19.25 9.94
CA MET A 1 -2.97 -19.67 8.53
C MET A 1 -2.23 -18.66 7.68
N GLY A 2 -1.09 -19.06 7.13
CA GLY A 2 -0.12 -18.13 6.52
C GLY A 2 -0.51 -17.75 5.09
N ASN A 3 -0.17 -16.51 4.71
CA ASN A 3 -0.39 -15.83 3.43
C ASN A 3 0.02 -16.59 2.14
N SER A 4 0.47 -17.85 2.23
CA SER A 4 0.92 -18.68 1.10
C SER A 4 -0.22 -19.35 0.32
N GLU A 5 -1.44 -19.50 0.86
CA GLU A 5 -2.52 -20.19 0.16
C GLU A 5 -3.27 -19.30 -0.85
N ILE A 6 -3.38 -18.00 -0.57
CA ILE A 6 -4.02 -17.03 -1.47
C ILE A 6 -3.23 -16.88 -2.78
N LEU A 7 -1.89 -17.00 -2.71
CA LEU A 7 -1.00 -16.89 -3.87
C LEU A 7 -1.03 -18.09 -4.83
N LYS A 8 -1.50 -19.24 -4.36
CA LYS A 8 -1.59 -20.48 -5.15
C LYS A 8 -3.01 -20.77 -5.61
N MET A 9 -3.90 -19.78 -5.51
CA MET A 9 -5.24 -19.93 -6.03
C MET A 9 -5.18 -19.83 -7.56
N HIS A 10 -4.98 -20.98 -8.21
CA HIS A 10 -5.24 -21.12 -9.65
C HIS A 10 -6.62 -20.54 -9.98
N LEU A 11 -6.77 -19.89 -11.14
CA LEU A 11 -8.05 -19.36 -11.65
C LEU A 11 -9.22 -20.34 -11.42
N ASN A 12 -9.03 -21.63 -11.75
CA ASN A 12 -10.02 -22.68 -11.49
C ASN A 12 -10.44 -22.82 -10.02
N THR A 13 -9.53 -22.61 -9.07
CA THR A 13 -9.83 -22.66 -7.63
C THR A 13 -10.61 -21.42 -7.19
N PHE A 14 -10.27 -20.26 -7.74
CA PHE A 14 -11.00 -19.02 -7.50
C PHE A 14 -12.43 -19.09 -8.03
N GLU A 15 -12.61 -19.54 -9.26
CA GLU A 15 -13.93 -19.73 -9.88
C GLU A 15 -14.79 -20.73 -9.07
N LYS A 16 -14.19 -21.81 -8.57
CA LYS A 16 -14.88 -22.75 -7.67
C LYS A 16 -15.30 -22.10 -6.35
N LEU A 17 -14.52 -21.16 -5.83
CA LEU A 17 -14.86 -20.42 -4.62
C LEU A 17 -16.01 -19.44 -4.86
N LEU A 18 -15.99 -18.72 -5.98
CA LEU A 18 -17.09 -17.83 -6.40
C LEU A 18 -18.39 -18.60 -6.56
N ASN A 19 -18.37 -19.72 -7.31
CA ASN A 19 -19.54 -20.57 -7.51
C ASN A 19 -20.11 -21.15 -6.20
N LYS A 20 -19.26 -21.38 -5.20
CA LYS A 20 -19.68 -21.88 -3.88
C LYS A 20 -20.23 -20.78 -2.97
N ASN A 21 -19.85 -19.53 -3.19
CA ASN A 21 -20.22 -18.38 -2.35
C ASN A 21 -20.60 -17.19 -3.24
N PRO A 22 -21.85 -17.12 -3.73
CA PRO A 22 -22.30 -16.05 -4.63
C PRO A 22 -22.12 -14.63 -4.08
N ILE A 23 -22.12 -14.45 -2.75
CA ILE A 23 -21.85 -13.15 -2.11
C ILE A 23 -20.44 -12.59 -2.43
N LEU A 24 -19.50 -13.45 -2.83
CA LEU A 24 -18.16 -13.00 -3.24
C LEU A 24 -18.21 -12.18 -4.53
N GLU A 25 -19.18 -12.41 -5.42
CA GLU A 25 -19.38 -11.56 -6.61
C GLU A 25 -19.73 -10.12 -6.19
N GLU A 26 -20.64 -9.95 -5.22
CA GLU A 26 -20.99 -8.63 -4.69
C GLU A 26 -19.77 -7.93 -4.06
N TYR A 27 -18.89 -8.69 -3.39
CA TYR A 27 -17.66 -8.13 -2.83
C TYR A 27 -16.66 -7.73 -3.92
N LEU A 28 -16.57 -8.47 -5.02
CA LEU A 28 -15.74 -8.11 -6.17
C LEU A 28 -16.26 -6.87 -6.87
N ASP A 29 -17.57 -6.77 -7.07
CA ASP A 29 -18.21 -5.60 -7.67
C ASP A 29 -17.94 -4.36 -6.82
N LYS A 30 -18.09 -4.50 -5.49
CA LYS A 30 -17.77 -3.42 -4.56
C LYS A 30 -16.30 -3.05 -4.57
N ALA A 31 -15.40 -4.03 -4.57
CA ALA A 31 -13.96 -3.78 -4.60
C ALA A 31 -13.56 -3.04 -5.89
N THR A 32 -14.06 -3.48 -7.03
CA THR A 32 -13.86 -2.84 -8.34
C THR A 32 -14.37 -1.40 -8.31
N SER A 33 -15.62 -1.18 -7.88
CA SER A 33 -16.19 0.17 -7.75
C SER A 33 -15.41 1.09 -6.80
N VAL A 34 -14.75 0.55 -5.77
CA VAL A 34 -13.87 1.33 -4.90
C VAL A 34 -12.58 1.70 -5.62
N LEU A 35 -11.95 0.77 -6.35
CA LEU A 35 -10.73 1.01 -7.12
C LEU A 35 -10.97 2.03 -8.24
N ASP A 36 -12.08 1.92 -8.96
CA ASP A 36 -12.44 2.85 -10.03
C ASP A 36 -12.56 4.28 -9.49
N ARG A 37 -13.29 4.47 -8.38
CA ARG A 37 -13.42 5.78 -7.72
C ARG A 37 -12.09 6.32 -7.17
N GLN A 38 -11.19 5.43 -6.74
CA GLN A 38 -9.85 5.82 -6.33
C GLN A 38 -9.05 6.34 -7.53
N GLU A 39 -9.07 5.62 -8.64
CA GLU A 39 -8.38 6.01 -9.87
C GLU A 39 -8.91 7.34 -10.42
N GLU A 40 -10.23 7.53 -10.44
CA GLU A 40 -10.88 8.82 -10.78
C GLU A 40 -10.41 9.96 -9.86
N ALA A 41 -10.11 9.68 -8.59
CA ALA A 41 -9.58 10.63 -7.62
C ALA A 41 -8.05 10.81 -7.68
N GLY A 42 -7.40 10.20 -8.68
CA GLY A 42 -5.94 10.22 -8.88
C GLY A 42 -5.15 9.36 -7.89
N VAL A 43 -5.79 8.36 -7.29
CA VAL A 43 -5.16 7.35 -6.43
C VAL A 43 -4.93 6.09 -7.26
N ILE A 44 -3.68 5.63 -7.36
CA ILE A 44 -3.38 4.34 -8.00
C ILE A 44 -3.05 3.29 -6.95
N SER A 45 -3.20 2.01 -7.31
CA SER A 45 -2.94 0.90 -6.40
C SER A 45 -1.85 -0.01 -6.97
N TYR A 46 -0.85 -0.35 -6.15
CA TYR A 46 0.12 -1.40 -6.47
C TYR A 46 -0.10 -2.61 -5.57
N VAL A 47 -0.22 -3.78 -6.19
CA VAL A 47 -0.20 -5.06 -5.50
C VAL A 47 1.25 -5.47 -5.26
N TRP A 48 1.52 -6.20 -4.18
CA TRP A 48 2.89 -6.59 -3.80
C TRP A 48 3.62 -7.48 -4.83
N THR A 49 2.89 -8.09 -5.77
CA THR A 49 3.44 -8.86 -6.90
C THR A 49 3.74 -7.99 -8.13
N ASP A 50 3.38 -6.70 -8.12
CA ASP A 50 3.66 -5.76 -9.20
C ASP A 50 5.16 -5.42 -9.20
N ALA A 51 5.79 -5.39 -10.38
CA ALA A 51 7.19 -5.00 -10.53
C ALA A 51 7.48 -3.56 -10.06
N LYS A 52 6.46 -2.70 -10.00
CA LYS A 52 6.57 -1.32 -9.49
C LYS A 52 6.37 -1.22 -7.97
N PHE A 53 6.07 -2.32 -7.29
CA PHE A 53 5.90 -2.32 -5.85
C PHE A 53 7.24 -2.08 -5.15
N PRO A 54 7.34 -1.15 -4.17
CA PRO A 54 8.64 -0.79 -3.60
C PRO A 54 9.23 -1.94 -2.76
N GLU A 55 10.47 -2.32 -3.07
CA GLU A 55 11.17 -3.42 -2.38
C GLU A 55 11.27 -3.22 -0.86
N ARG A 56 11.34 -1.97 -0.39
CA ARG A 56 11.38 -1.65 1.05
C ARG A 56 10.16 -2.18 1.82
N PHE A 57 8.99 -2.28 1.20
CA PHE A 57 7.83 -2.90 1.85
C PHE A 57 7.99 -4.42 1.94
N LEU A 58 8.60 -5.06 0.94
CA LEU A 58 8.82 -6.51 0.94
C LEU A 58 9.73 -6.96 2.10
N ILE A 59 10.67 -6.10 2.52
CA ILE A 59 11.57 -6.37 3.66
C ILE A 59 10.81 -6.53 4.99
N ILE A 60 9.61 -5.94 5.11
CA ILE A 60 8.74 -6.09 6.30
C ILE A 60 8.31 -7.56 6.47
N GLY A 61 8.28 -8.35 5.39
CA GLY A 61 7.99 -9.77 5.43
C GLY A 61 6.50 -10.06 5.66
N ASN A 62 6.17 -10.77 6.75
CA ASN A 62 4.80 -11.23 7.00
C ASN A 62 3.77 -10.11 7.19
N ASP A 63 4.22 -8.91 7.57
CA ASP A 63 3.40 -7.71 7.76
C ASP A 63 3.50 -6.75 6.55
N CYS A 64 4.08 -7.21 5.44
CA CYS A 64 4.06 -6.46 4.19
C CYS A 64 2.60 -6.30 3.72
N PRO A 65 2.15 -5.07 3.40
CA PRO A 65 0.82 -4.87 2.90
C PRO A 65 0.64 -5.58 1.54
N PRO A 66 -0.50 -6.26 1.30
CA PRO A 66 -0.75 -6.91 0.02
C PRO A 66 -1.00 -5.89 -1.10
N ILE A 67 -1.51 -4.70 -0.75
CA ILE A 67 -1.81 -3.61 -1.67
C ILE A 67 -1.44 -2.30 -0.98
N ILE A 68 -0.81 -1.38 -1.71
CA ILE A 68 -0.62 0.01 -1.30
C ILE A 68 -1.37 0.94 -2.24
N HIS A 69 -1.96 2.00 -1.69
CA HIS A 69 -2.68 3.03 -2.45
C HIS A 69 -1.88 4.33 -2.42
N LEU A 70 -1.63 4.90 -3.60
CA LEU A 70 -0.64 5.95 -3.82
C LEU A 70 -1.28 7.17 -4.47
N LYS A 71 -0.90 8.37 -4.03
CA LYS A 71 -1.34 9.64 -4.60
C LYS A 71 -0.18 10.63 -4.68
N GLY A 72 -0.08 11.37 -5.79
CA GLY A 72 0.96 12.37 -6.00
C GLY A 72 2.12 11.86 -6.86
N ASN A 73 3.34 12.32 -6.60
CA ASN A 73 4.51 11.95 -7.40
C ASN A 73 5.08 10.58 -6.97
N ILE A 74 4.73 9.55 -7.73
CA ILE A 74 5.08 8.15 -7.46
C ILE A 74 6.57 7.88 -7.68
N GLY A 75 7.25 8.71 -8.49
CA GLY A 75 8.69 8.61 -8.71
C GLY A 75 9.51 8.67 -7.41
N LEU A 76 9.00 9.36 -6.38
CA LEU A 76 9.64 9.48 -5.08
C LEU A 76 9.78 8.14 -4.33
N LEU A 77 8.99 7.12 -4.67
CA LEU A 77 9.09 5.80 -4.03
C LEU A 77 10.37 5.05 -4.40
N ASN A 78 11.01 5.43 -5.51
CA ASN A 78 12.24 4.82 -6.02
C ASN A 78 13.51 5.52 -5.51
N GLU A 79 13.39 6.61 -4.77
CA GLU A 79 14.54 7.29 -4.18
C GLU A 79 15.22 6.38 -3.16
N VAL A 80 16.52 6.18 -3.30
CA VAL A 80 17.29 5.25 -2.46
C VAL A 80 17.42 5.81 -1.04
N ASP A 81 17.60 7.13 -0.94
CA ASP A 81 17.80 7.85 0.32
C ASP A 81 16.48 8.48 0.78
N ALA A 82 15.83 7.83 1.75
CA ALA A 82 14.62 8.34 2.38
C ALA A 82 14.77 8.33 3.91
N VAL A 83 14.47 9.45 4.56
CA VAL A 83 14.57 9.61 6.01
C VAL A 83 13.19 9.89 6.60
N ALA A 84 12.77 9.05 7.55
CA ALA A 84 11.57 9.31 8.33
C ALA A 84 11.89 10.28 9.49
N VAL A 85 11.19 11.42 9.54
CA VAL A 85 11.22 12.34 10.70
C VAL A 85 9.90 12.17 11.45
N ILE A 86 9.95 11.52 12.63
CA ILE A 86 8.79 11.23 13.48
C ILE A 86 8.95 11.88 14.86
N GLY A 87 7.84 12.16 15.55
CA GLY A 87 7.88 12.82 16.87
C GLY A 87 6.51 12.90 17.56
N SER A 88 6.46 13.64 18.67
CA SER A 88 5.23 13.88 19.43
C SER A 88 4.20 14.67 18.62
N ARG A 89 2.91 14.32 18.74
CA ARG A 89 1.81 15.11 18.16
C ARG A 89 1.65 16.49 18.81
N ALA A 90 2.14 16.67 20.03
CA ALA A 90 2.11 17.91 20.80
C ALA A 90 3.54 18.30 21.21
N ALA A 91 4.44 18.39 20.22
CA ALA A 91 5.79 18.89 20.44
C ALA A 91 5.77 20.38 20.81
N ASP A 92 6.71 20.79 21.65
CA ASP A 92 6.96 22.19 21.94
C ASP A 92 7.66 22.90 20.77
N ASN A 93 7.96 24.18 20.93
CA ASN A 93 8.59 24.98 19.87
C ASN A 93 9.97 24.45 19.51
N GLU A 94 10.75 24.00 20.49
CA GLU A 94 12.10 23.46 20.26
C GLU A 94 12.04 22.15 19.46
N GLY A 95 11.12 21.25 19.80
CA GLY A 95 10.90 20.00 19.07
C GLY A 95 10.45 20.23 17.62
N ASN A 96 9.52 21.18 17.41
CA ASN A 96 9.07 21.55 16.07
C ASN A 96 10.20 22.17 15.23
N GLU A 97 11.02 23.03 15.84
CA GLU A 97 12.16 23.65 15.16
C GLU A 97 13.23 22.62 14.77
N ALA A 98 13.52 21.66 15.65
CA ALA A 98 14.45 20.57 15.37
C ALA A 98 13.96 19.70 14.20
N ALA A 99 12.68 19.32 14.18
CA ALA A 99 12.08 18.55 13.09
C ALA A 99 12.16 19.29 11.76
N TYR A 100 11.86 20.61 11.76
CA TYR A 100 11.98 21.43 10.56
C TYR A 100 13.41 21.49 10.02
N LYS A 101 14.40 21.72 10.89
CA LYS A 101 15.83 21.75 10.51
C LYS A 101 16.30 20.43 9.91
N LEU A 102 15.83 19.30 10.45
CA LEU A 102 16.13 17.98 9.90
C LEU A 102 15.47 17.76 8.53
N GLY A 103 14.18 18.07 8.42
CA GLY A 103 13.45 17.95 7.16
C GLY A 103 14.08 18.77 6.04
N ARG A 104 14.45 20.03 6.33
CA ARG A 104 15.14 20.92 5.38
C ARG A 104 16.55 20.46 4.98
N ARG A 105 17.21 19.64 5.81
CA ARG A 105 18.56 19.14 5.52
C ARG A 105 18.53 17.95 4.56
N TYR A 106 17.49 17.12 4.64
CA TYR A 106 17.38 15.86 3.90
C TYR A 106 16.35 15.90 2.76
N ALA A 107 15.64 17.02 2.57
CA ALA A 107 14.76 17.28 1.43
C ALA A 107 15.51 18.00 0.31
#